data_AF-A0A7Z1DV98-F1
#
_entry.id   AF-A0A7Z1DV98-F1
#
_cell.length_a   1.000
_cell.length_b   1.000
_cell.length_c   1.000
_cell.angle_alpha   90.00
_cell.angle_beta   90.00
_cell.angle_gamma   90.00
#
_symmetry.space_group_name_H-M   'P 1'
#
loop_
_entity.id
_entity.type
_entity.pdbx_description
1 polymer ?
#
loop_
_entity_poly.entity_id
_entity_poly.type
_entity_poly.pdbx_seq_one_letter_code
_entity_poly.pdbx_strand_id
1 'polypeptide(L)'
;MKSLKKSALVLAIAGLPFVAQADLKPIDDAQMGSITGQAGVTIELETKVNIGEFRYTDEGSLAIKDISIGGAGEGMEDEMFKDIDINRDGEWGAFVNYTDLIDNIAINIDIADDGDAVIDVMPITAAPIDFAISTGQWTLEGHTDSTLLASNFNMVGIFNKVGIRVDTATDKLTLDTKIGISDLDVDVDFLGIGIRDLQMTKNTYLEKVAGKATGGSGPSILDAAADITLDVYKDQRFGSTDEALAIDLQQFDADMKIGQVLVGGTNIGSLTLDNLSVQNTRMRIYGHD
;
A
#
# COMPACT_ATOMS: atom_id res chain seq x y z
N MET A 1 15.47 82.52 -13.93
CA MET A 1 14.82 81.18 -13.91
C MET A 1 15.55 80.29 -14.93
N LYS A 2 15.81 78.98 -14.72
CA LYS A 2 14.88 77.83 -14.65
C LYS A 2 13.88 77.84 -15.84
N SER A 3 13.69 76.78 -16.64
CA SER A 3 14.35 75.45 -16.73
C SER A 3 13.88 74.73 -18.03
N LEU A 4 14.05 73.40 -18.13
CA LEU A 4 13.56 72.45 -19.15
C LEU A 4 14.37 72.27 -20.45
N LYS A 5 15.22 71.23 -20.46
CA LYS A 5 15.48 70.35 -21.62
C LYS A 5 15.78 68.91 -21.16
N LYS A 6 14.72 68.13 -20.91
CA LYS A 6 14.74 66.66 -20.90
C LYS A 6 13.37 66.17 -21.39
N SER A 7 13.26 65.92 -22.69
CA SER A 7 12.17 65.16 -23.29
C SER A 7 12.82 64.06 -24.14
N ALA A 8 12.55 62.81 -23.80
CA ALA A 8 13.02 61.63 -24.49
C ALA A 8 12.03 60.50 -24.23
N LEU A 9 11.25 60.11 -25.25
CA LEU A 9 10.47 58.88 -25.27
C LEU A 9 9.98 58.56 -26.70
N VAL A 10 9.54 57.32 -26.90
CA VAL A 10 8.80 56.75 -28.07
C VAL A 10 9.73 56.46 -29.27
N LEU A 11 10.04 55.18 -29.58
CA LEU A 11 9.24 54.16 -30.32
C LEU A 11 8.95 54.58 -31.79
N ALA A 12 8.95 53.72 -32.80
CA ALA A 12 9.30 52.29 -32.93
C ALA A 12 9.91 52.08 -34.36
N ILE A 13 10.29 50.91 -34.88
CA ILE A 13 10.13 49.47 -34.57
C ILE A 13 11.45 48.76 -35.05
N ALA A 14 11.70 47.44 -35.06
CA ALA A 14 11.00 46.17 -34.76
C ALA A 14 12.06 45.09 -34.41
N GLY A 15 11.61 43.88 -33.99
CA GLY A 15 12.46 42.68 -33.92
C GLY A 15 12.29 41.89 -32.62
N LEU A 16 11.25 41.04 -32.54
CA LEU A 16 11.26 39.91 -31.62
C LEU A 16 12.22 38.83 -32.17
N PRO A 17 12.90 38.11 -31.29
CA PRO A 17 12.56 36.70 -31.20
C PRO A 17 12.08 36.30 -29.79
N PHE A 18 11.08 35.42 -29.75
CA PHE A 18 10.80 34.63 -28.56
C PHE A 18 11.92 33.60 -28.40
N VAL A 19 12.79 33.76 -27.41
CA VAL A 19 13.54 32.65 -26.84
C VAL A 19 13.49 32.79 -25.32
N ALA A 20 12.53 32.11 -24.69
CA ALA A 20 12.65 31.75 -23.29
C ALA A 20 13.71 30.64 -23.22
N GLN A 21 14.98 31.05 -23.28
CA GLN A 21 16.09 30.11 -23.33
C GLN A 21 16.22 29.46 -21.96
N ALA A 22 15.73 28.23 -21.85
CA ALA A 22 16.10 27.35 -20.75
C ALA A 22 17.64 27.24 -20.77
N ASP A 23 18.29 27.78 -19.75
CA ASP A 23 19.74 27.73 -19.60
C ASP A 23 20.11 26.31 -19.14
N LEU A 24 20.07 25.38 -20.10
CA LEU A 24 20.44 23.98 -19.95
C LEU A 24 21.95 23.88 -19.75
N LYS A 25 22.40 24.30 -18.57
CA LYS A 25 23.78 24.26 -18.13
C LYS A 25 24.31 22.82 -18.22
N PRO A 26 25.27 22.53 -19.11
CA PRO A 26 25.82 21.19 -19.20
C PRO A 26 26.51 20.83 -17.88
N ILE A 27 26.15 19.66 -17.34
CA ILE A 27 26.85 19.06 -16.20
C ILE A 27 28.04 18.28 -16.79
N ASP A 28 29.25 18.63 -16.37
CA ASP A 28 30.48 17.95 -16.79
C ASP A 28 30.62 16.57 -16.14
N ASP A 29 31.39 15.66 -16.73
CA ASP A 29 31.64 14.32 -16.18
C ASP A 29 32.31 14.40 -14.79
N ALA A 30 33.11 15.44 -14.52
CA ALA A 30 33.67 15.70 -13.20
C ALA A 30 32.60 16.13 -12.16
N GLN A 31 31.49 16.72 -12.61
CA GLN A 31 30.35 17.04 -11.75
C GLN A 31 29.42 15.83 -11.59
N MET A 32 29.18 15.03 -12.64
CA MET A 32 28.48 13.75 -12.49
C MET A 32 29.26 12.78 -11.59
N GLY A 33 30.59 12.77 -11.67
CA GLY A 33 31.48 12.06 -10.75
C GLY A 33 31.49 12.59 -9.30
N SER A 34 30.83 13.72 -9.02
CA SER A 34 30.51 14.16 -7.65
C SER A 34 29.14 13.66 -7.18
N ILE A 35 28.25 13.27 -8.09
CA ILE A 35 27.01 12.52 -7.82
C ILE A 35 27.37 11.03 -7.69
N THR A 36 28.09 10.71 -6.62
CA THR A 36 28.30 9.31 -6.21
C THR A 36 27.33 8.99 -5.08
N GLY A 37 26.45 8.00 -5.30
CA GLY A 37 25.51 7.52 -4.30
C GLY A 37 26.24 6.72 -3.21
N GLN A 38 26.79 7.41 -2.21
CA GLN A 38 27.54 6.82 -1.09
C GLN A 38 26.72 6.73 0.21
N ALA A 39 25.39 6.94 0.14
CA ALA A 39 24.46 6.92 1.26
C ALA A 39 23.02 6.72 0.74
N GLY A 40 22.80 5.63 0.01
CA GLY A 40 21.51 5.31 -0.60
C GLY A 40 20.94 6.30 -1.62
N VAL A 41 19.65 6.14 -1.89
CA VAL A 41 18.78 7.00 -2.70
C VAL A 41 17.40 7.05 -2.05
N THR A 42 16.86 8.26 -1.85
CA THR A 42 15.45 8.47 -1.49
C THR A 42 14.64 8.80 -2.74
N ILE A 43 13.46 8.20 -2.87
CA ILE A 43 12.47 8.44 -3.93
C ILE A 43 11.15 8.83 -3.25
N GLU A 44 10.67 10.04 -3.49
CA GLU A 44 9.32 10.46 -3.15
C GLU A 44 8.35 10.01 -4.26
N LEU A 45 7.18 9.49 -3.90
CA LEU A 45 6.22 8.91 -4.85
C LEU A 45 4.77 9.23 -4.49
N GLU A 46 4.00 9.63 -5.50
CA GLU A 46 2.54 9.73 -5.49
C GLU A 46 2.03 8.96 -6.72
N THR A 47 1.11 7.99 -6.57
CA THR A 47 0.75 7.10 -7.69
C THR A 47 -0.63 6.46 -7.61
N LYS A 48 -1.25 6.21 -8.77
CA LYS A 48 -2.43 5.36 -8.92
C LYS A 48 -2.24 4.41 -10.10
N VAL A 49 -2.52 3.13 -9.89
CA VAL A 49 -2.37 2.06 -10.89
C VAL A 49 -3.76 1.51 -11.24
N ASN A 50 -4.06 1.44 -12.53
CA ASN A 50 -5.29 0.83 -13.04
C ASN A 50 -4.91 -0.26 -14.05
N ILE A 51 -5.43 -1.48 -13.89
CA ILE A 51 -5.11 -2.65 -14.73
C ILE A 51 -6.43 -3.25 -15.22
N GLY A 52 -6.66 -3.22 -16.54
CA GLY A 52 -7.93 -3.70 -17.12
C GLY A 52 -8.18 -5.20 -16.93
N GLU A 53 -7.12 -6.02 -17.00
CA GLU A 53 -7.19 -7.44 -16.69
C GLU A 53 -5.82 -7.97 -16.24
N PHE A 54 -5.79 -8.69 -15.12
CA PHE A 54 -4.76 -9.69 -14.83
C PHE A 54 -5.28 -11.05 -15.29
N ARG A 55 -4.47 -11.81 -16.04
CA ARG A 55 -4.83 -13.16 -16.49
C ARG A 55 -3.67 -14.13 -16.31
N TYR A 56 -3.93 -15.23 -15.60
CA TYR A 56 -3.08 -16.41 -15.55
C TYR A 56 -3.71 -17.51 -16.41
N THR A 57 -2.94 -18.16 -17.29
CA THR A 57 -3.44 -19.12 -18.28
C THR A 57 -2.66 -20.42 -18.18
N ASP A 58 -3.35 -21.51 -17.88
CA ASP A 58 -2.84 -22.88 -17.80
C ASP A 58 -4.01 -23.87 -17.99
N GLU A 59 -4.06 -24.52 -19.16
CA GLU A 59 -5.19 -25.22 -19.81
C GLU A 59 -6.54 -24.47 -19.88
N GLY A 60 -6.99 -23.81 -18.82
CA GLY A 60 -7.96 -22.71 -18.82
C GLY A 60 -7.30 -21.38 -18.46
N SER A 61 -8.03 -20.49 -17.80
CA SER A 61 -7.43 -19.29 -17.18
C SER A 61 -8.19 -18.77 -15.96
N LEU A 62 -7.47 -18.14 -15.05
CA LEU A 62 -8.01 -17.23 -14.04
C LEU A 62 -7.84 -15.80 -14.56
N ALA A 63 -8.94 -15.05 -14.67
CA ALA A 63 -8.95 -13.64 -15.03
C ALA A 63 -9.52 -12.79 -13.89
N ILE A 64 -8.87 -11.67 -13.58
CA ILE A 64 -9.31 -10.66 -12.62
C ILE A 64 -9.35 -9.32 -13.35
N LYS A 65 -10.53 -8.72 -13.46
CA LYS A 65 -10.78 -7.54 -14.28
C LYS A 65 -10.86 -6.26 -13.45
N ASP A 66 -10.71 -5.12 -14.12
CA ASP A 66 -10.99 -3.77 -13.58
C ASP A 66 -10.31 -3.51 -12.22
N ILE A 67 -9.01 -3.78 -12.13
CA ILE A 67 -8.22 -3.64 -10.91
C ILE A 67 -7.79 -2.17 -10.75
N SER A 68 -8.10 -1.56 -9.62
CA SER A 68 -7.62 -0.23 -9.23
C SER A 68 -6.84 -0.32 -7.92
N ILE A 69 -5.67 0.33 -7.87
CA ILE A 69 -4.81 0.46 -6.69
C ILE A 69 -4.45 1.94 -6.57
N GLY A 70 -4.85 2.58 -5.48
CA GLY A 70 -4.71 4.03 -5.26
C GLY A 70 -4.81 4.38 -3.78
N GLY A 71 -5.02 5.65 -3.48
CA GLY A 71 -5.37 6.14 -2.14
C GLY A 71 -6.82 5.83 -1.78
N ALA A 72 -7.20 6.08 -0.53
CA ALA A 72 -8.56 5.84 -0.03
C ALA A 72 -9.64 6.69 -0.74
N GLY A 73 -9.28 7.89 -1.21
CA GLY A 73 -10.17 8.79 -1.94
C GLY A 73 -11.14 9.59 -1.06
N GLU A 74 -11.80 10.57 -1.68
CA GLU A 74 -12.88 11.36 -1.07
C GLU A 74 -14.03 10.45 -0.62
N GLY A 75 -14.57 10.68 0.58
CA GLY A 75 -15.67 9.93 1.18
C GLY A 75 -15.25 8.91 2.26
N MET A 76 -13.94 8.71 2.48
CA MET A 76 -13.41 7.81 3.51
C MET A 76 -13.01 8.53 4.82
N GLU A 77 -13.22 9.84 4.91
CA GLU A 77 -12.69 10.74 5.95
C GLU A 77 -13.09 10.30 7.37
N ASP A 78 -14.39 10.11 7.58
CA ASP A 78 -14.99 9.77 8.87
C ASP A 78 -15.06 8.27 9.13
N GLU A 79 -14.93 7.43 8.09
CA GLU A 79 -15.09 5.98 8.20
C GLU A 79 -13.77 5.27 8.55
N MET A 80 -12.63 5.72 8.01
CA MET A 80 -11.33 5.06 8.24
C MET A 80 -10.92 5.06 9.71
N PHE A 81 -10.88 3.87 10.31
CA PHE A 81 -10.61 3.61 11.73
C PHE A 81 -11.35 4.55 12.69
N LYS A 82 -12.66 4.72 12.49
CA LYS A 82 -13.53 5.66 13.24
C LYS A 82 -13.51 5.58 14.78
N ASP A 83 -13.07 4.47 15.38
CA ASP A 83 -12.88 4.38 16.84
C ASP A 83 -11.66 5.20 17.34
N ILE A 84 -10.72 5.54 16.46
CA ILE A 84 -9.53 6.36 16.73
C ILE A 84 -9.89 7.84 16.64
N ASP A 85 -9.41 8.61 17.63
CA ASP A 85 -9.40 10.07 17.58
C ASP A 85 -8.08 10.55 16.99
N ILE A 86 -8.16 11.15 15.80
CA ILE A 86 -7.02 11.62 15.00
C ILE A 86 -7.07 13.11 14.68
N ASN A 87 -7.97 13.87 15.34
CA ASN A 87 -8.17 15.31 15.10
C ASN A 87 -8.47 15.65 13.61
N ARG A 88 -9.44 14.93 13.02
CA ARG A 88 -9.85 15.04 11.59
C ARG A 88 -10.09 16.48 11.14
N ASP A 89 -10.73 17.30 11.98
CA ASP A 89 -11.08 18.70 11.69
C ASP A 89 -9.90 19.71 11.72
N GLY A 90 -8.68 19.29 12.06
CA GLY A 90 -7.55 20.19 12.31
C GLY A 90 -6.45 20.13 11.25
N GLU A 91 -5.77 21.26 11.03
CA GLU A 91 -4.60 21.42 10.12
C GLU A 91 -3.41 20.47 10.38
N TRP A 92 -3.46 19.68 11.46
CA TRP A 92 -2.44 18.74 11.93
C TRP A 92 -3.01 17.34 12.24
N GLY A 93 -4.20 17.02 11.73
CA GLY A 93 -4.76 15.67 11.82
C GLY A 93 -3.99 14.65 10.98
N ALA A 94 -4.29 13.36 11.17
CA ALA A 94 -3.95 12.35 10.17
C ALA A 94 -5.02 12.37 9.05
N PHE A 95 -4.60 12.12 7.80
CA PHE A 95 -5.45 12.12 6.61
C PHE A 95 -6.20 13.44 6.36
N VAL A 96 -5.52 14.59 6.42
CA VAL A 96 -6.12 15.91 6.11
C VAL A 96 -6.37 16.11 4.61
N ASN A 97 -5.63 15.39 3.75
CA ASN A 97 -5.76 15.43 2.29
C ASN A 97 -6.06 14.02 1.77
N TYR A 98 -7.32 13.60 1.71
CA TYR A 98 -7.68 12.35 1.05
C TYR A 98 -7.54 12.52 -0.47
N THR A 99 -6.70 11.70 -1.11
CA THR A 99 -6.58 11.63 -2.57
C THR A 99 -6.85 10.22 -3.07
N ASP A 100 -7.05 10.07 -4.38
CA ASP A 100 -7.21 8.75 -4.99
C ASP A 100 -5.87 8.12 -5.44
N LEU A 101 -4.75 8.73 -5.03
CA LEU A 101 -3.37 8.30 -5.21
C LEU A 101 -2.83 7.72 -3.89
N ILE A 102 -1.97 6.70 -3.96
CA ILE A 102 -1.10 6.38 -2.82
C ILE A 102 -0.04 7.48 -2.80
N ASP A 103 -0.16 8.42 -1.87
CA ASP A 103 0.73 9.57 -1.69
C ASP A 103 1.48 9.49 -0.34
N ASN A 104 2.10 10.59 0.11
CA ASN A 104 2.88 10.66 1.36
C ASN A 104 4.07 9.66 1.39
N ILE A 105 4.50 9.05 0.28
CA ILE A 105 5.50 7.97 0.26
C ILE A 105 6.94 8.49 0.15
N ALA A 106 7.81 8.10 1.08
CA ALA A 106 9.26 8.11 0.91
C ALA A 106 9.80 6.66 0.84
N ILE A 107 10.40 6.29 -0.29
CA ILE A 107 11.11 5.02 -0.50
C ILE A 107 12.60 5.28 -0.35
N ASN A 108 13.23 4.73 0.69
CA ASN A 108 14.67 4.83 0.91
C ASN A 108 15.32 3.52 0.52
N ILE A 109 16.32 3.55 -0.37
CA ILE A 109 17.05 2.39 -0.88
C ILE A 109 18.52 2.56 -0.52
N ASP A 110 19.12 1.62 0.20
CA ASP A 110 20.56 1.63 0.49
C ASP A 110 21.16 0.21 0.48
N ILE A 111 22.50 0.12 0.49
CA ILE A 111 23.26 -1.13 0.61
C ILE A 111 24.04 -1.10 1.92
N ALA A 112 23.80 -2.08 2.80
CA ALA A 112 24.49 -2.18 4.08
C ALA A 112 25.96 -2.65 3.93
N ASP A 113 26.77 -2.47 4.99
CA ASP A 113 28.21 -2.80 5.01
C ASP A 113 28.52 -4.28 4.67
N ASP A 114 27.55 -5.18 4.83
CA ASP A 114 27.62 -6.60 4.51
C ASP A 114 27.31 -6.93 3.04
N GLY A 115 26.72 -5.99 2.30
CA GLY A 115 26.28 -6.13 0.91
C GLY A 115 24.76 -6.24 0.73
N ASP A 116 24.00 -6.33 1.81
CA ASP A 116 22.55 -6.54 1.77
C ASP A 116 21.81 -5.28 1.32
N ALA A 117 20.82 -5.44 0.45
CA ALA A 117 19.95 -4.34 0.05
C ALA A 117 18.89 -4.10 1.12
N VAL A 118 18.73 -2.84 1.54
CA VAL A 118 17.71 -2.38 2.48
C VAL A 118 16.83 -1.36 1.79
N ILE A 119 15.51 -1.61 1.79
CA ILE A 119 14.50 -0.73 1.19
C ILE A 119 13.43 -0.46 2.24
N ASP A 120 13.35 0.77 2.74
CA ASP A 120 12.34 1.20 3.71
C ASP A 120 11.38 2.21 3.05
N VAL A 121 10.15 1.75 2.83
CA VAL A 121 8.99 2.58 2.47
C VAL A 121 8.37 3.10 3.76
N MET A 122 8.34 4.43 3.93
CA MET A 122 7.82 5.12 5.11
C MET A 122 7.05 6.38 4.71
N PRO A 123 6.14 6.90 5.56
CA PRO A 123 5.52 8.18 5.32
C PRO A 123 6.53 9.34 5.37
N ILE A 124 6.33 10.36 4.52
CA ILE A 124 7.06 11.64 4.54
C ILE A 124 6.65 12.46 5.77
N THR A 125 5.36 12.39 6.14
CA THR A 125 4.75 13.11 7.25
C THR A 125 4.53 12.21 8.48
N ALA A 126 3.93 12.75 9.54
CA ALA A 126 3.53 11.97 10.72
C ALA A 126 2.19 11.21 10.57
N ALA A 127 1.54 11.29 9.40
CA ALA A 127 0.36 10.49 9.07
C ALA A 127 0.78 9.16 8.39
N PRO A 128 0.00 8.08 8.53
CA PRO A 128 0.21 6.86 7.73
C PRO A 128 0.06 7.12 6.23
N ILE A 129 0.48 6.15 5.41
CA ILE A 129 0.11 6.11 3.99
C ILE A 129 -1.19 5.30 3.89
N ASP A 130 -2.26 5.90 3.37
CA ASP A 130 -3.50 5.19 3.08
C ASP A 130 -3.48 4.52 1.70
N PHE A 131 -4.37 3.55 1.51
CA PHE A 131 -4.57 2.90 0.22
C PHE A 131 -6.00 2.35 0.08
N ALA A 132 -6.45 2.26 -1.17
CA ALA A 132 -7.57 1.42 -1.59
C ALA A 132 -7.13 0.44 -2.69
N ILE A 133 -7.64 -0.79 -2.63
CA ILE A 133 -7.56 -1.79 -3.69
C ILE A 133 -8.98 -2.25 -4.01
N SER A 134 -9.38 -2.17 -5.27
CA SER A 134 -10.65 -2.71 -5.74
C SER A 134 -10.48 -3.49 -7.04
N THR A 135 -11.40 -4.43 -7.31
CA THR A 135 -11.44 -5.18 -8.56
C THR A 135 -12.87 -5.35 -9.05
N GLY A 136 -13.01 -5.55 -10.36
CA GLY A 136 -14.18 -6.19 -10.97
C GLY A 136 -14.24 -7.70 -10.65
N GLN A 137 -14.71 -8.47 -11.63
CA GLN A 137 -14.96 -9.91 -11.47
C GLN A 137 -13.70 -10.78 -11.56
N TRP A 138 -13.65 -11.82 -10.72
CA TRP A 138 -12.64 -12.88 -10.73
C TRP A 138 -13.27 -14.12 -11.39
N THR A 139 -12.95 -14.40 -12.66
CA THR A 139 -13.52 -15.50 -13.44
C THR A 139 -12.54 -16.64 -13.66
N LEU A 140 -12.97 -17.87 -13.36
CA LEU A 140 -12.32 -19.10 -13.84
C LEU A 140 -12.95 -19.48 -15.17
N GLU A 141 -12.15 -19.54 -16.23
CA GLU A 141 -12.59 -19.75 -17.61
C GLU A 141 -11.92 -21.04 -18.15
N GLY A 142 -12.68 -22.12 -18.28
CA GLY A 142 -12.22 -23.38 -18.89
C GLY A 142 -12.52 -23.47 -20.39
N HIS A 143 -12.24 -24.61 -21.02
CA HIS A 143 -12.51 -24.82 -22.45
C HIS A 143 -14.00 -24.78 -22.84
N THR A 144 -14.90 -25.15 -21.92
CA THR A 144 -16.35 -25.32 -22.18
C THR A 144 -17.24 -24.58 -21.19
N ASP A 145 -16.74 -24.29 -19.99
CA ASP A 145 -17.51 -23.84 -18.84
C ASP A 145 -16.75 -22.74 -18.09
N SER A 146 -17.45 -21.91 -17.32
CA SER A 146 -16.83 -20.87 -16.48
C SER A 146 -17.58 -20.66 -15.17
N THR A 147 -16.85 -20.15 -14.17
CA THR A 147 -17.34 -19.87 -12.82
C THR A 147 -16.89 -18.49 -12.38
N LEU A 148 -17.81 -17.68 -11.86
CA LEU A 148 -17.46 -16.48 -11.09
C LEU A 148 -16.98 -16.93 -9.71
N LEU A 149 -15.71 -16.69 -9.40
CA LEU A 149 -15.11 -17.04 -8.12
C LEU A 149 -15.39 -15.97 -7.07
N ALA A 150 -15.20 -14.71 -7.44
CA ALA A 150 -15.39 -13.57 -6.56
C ALA A 150 -15.76 -12.29 -7.32
N SER A 151 -16.38 -11.36 -6.61
CA SER A 151 -16.73 -10.02 -7.08
C SER A 151 -16.90 -9.06 -5.89
N ASN A 152 -17.18 -7.79 -6.17
CA ASN A 152 -17.31 -6.73 -5.15
C ASN A 152 -16.10 -6.68 -4.18
N PHE A 153 -14.88 -6.97 -4.66
CA PHE A 153 -13.68 -6.82 -3.85
C PHE A 153 -13.35 -5.32 -3.75
N ASN A 154 -13.42 -4.80 -2.54
CA ASN A 154 -12.93 -3.47 -2.18
C ASN A 154 -12.25 -3.58 -0.82
N MET A 155 -11.08 -2.98 -0.67
CA MET A 155 -10.27 -3.00 0.55
C MET A 155 -9.71 -1.60 0.75
N VAL A 156 -9.97 -0.97 1.90
CA VAL A 156 -9.40 0.33 2.26
C VAL A 156 -8.62 0.20 3.57
N GLY A 157 -7.39 0.68 3.58
CA GLY A 157 -6.46 0.47 4.68
C GLY A 157 -5.33 1.50 4.72
N ILE A 158 -4.35 1.22 5.58
CA ILE A 158 -3.14 2.02 5.76
C ILE A 158 -1.91 1.12 5.89
N PHE A 159 -0.74 1.66 5.55
CA PHE A 159 0.53 1.14 6.02
C PHE A 159 1.39 2.24 6.64
N ASN A 160 2.08 1.89 7.72
CA ASN A 160 3.01 2.77 8.43
C ASN A 160 4.48 2.52 8.04
N LYS A 161 4.76 1.34 7.49
CA LYS A 161 6.08 0.90 7.02
C LYS A 161 5.90 -0.26 6.04
N VAL A 162 6.68 -0.29 4.96
CA VAL A 162 7.04 -1.53 4.25
C VAL A 162 8.56 -1.60 4.15
N GLY A 163 9.18 -2.38 5.02
CA GLY A 163 10.60 -2.70 4.97
C GLY A 163 10.84 -3.97 4.15
N ILE A 164 11.83 -3.93 3.25
CA ILE A 164 12.31 -5.08 2.49
C ILE A 164 13.82 -5.15 2.69
N ARG A 165 14.32 -6.30 3.14
CA ARG A 165 15.76 -6.60 3.11
C ARG A 165 16.02 -7.79 2.20
N VAL A 166 17.07 -7.71 1.37
CA VAL A 166 17.59 -8.84 0.61
C VAL A 166 18.95 -9.22 1.17
N ASP A 167 18.99 -10.36 1.84
CA ASP A 167 20.16 -10.96 2.48
C ASP A 167 21.00 -11.72 1.44
N THR A 168 22.23 -11.24 1.24
CA THR A 168 23.22 -11.75 0.28
C THR A 168 24.07 -12.90 0.81
N ALA A 169 23.97 -13.20 2.11
CA ALA A 169 24.59 -14.36 2.74
C ALA A 169 23.64 -15.56 2.86
N THR A 170 22.32 -15.35 2.81
CA THR A 170 21.29 -16.40 2.93
C THR A 170 20.32 -16.53 1.75
N ASP A 171 20.49 -15.74 0.68
CA ASP A 171 19.62 -15.72 -0.52
C ASP A 171 18.12 -15.52 -0.18
N LYS A 172 17.85 -14.66 0.80
CA LYS A 172 16.52 -14.44 1.39
C LYS A 172 16.07 -12.99 1.22
N LEU A 173 14.80 -12.81 0.82
CA LEU A 173 14.08 -11.55 0.96
C LEU A 173 13.22 -11.63 2.23
N THR A 174 13.39 -10.71 3.17
CA THR A 174 12.48 -10.50 4.30
C THR A 174 11.62 -9.28 4.02
N LEU A 175 10.30 -9.43 4.18
CA LEU A 175 9.30 -8.36 4.11
C LEU A 175 8.74 -8.11 5.51
N ASP A 176 8.85 -6.88 5.98
CA ASP A 176 8.44 -6.41 7.31
C ASP A 176 7.47 -5.23 7.14
N THR A 177 6.17 -5.46 7.32
CA THR A 177 5.12 -4.46 7.05
C THR A 177 4.21 -4.23 8.25
N LYS A 178 3.83 -2.96 8.43
CA LYS A 178 2.85 -2.50 9.42
C LYS A 178 1.60 -2.07 8.70
N ILE A 179 0.64 -2.97 8.53
CA ILE A 179 -0.57 -2.78 7.72
C ILE A 179 -1.84 -2.91 8.55
N GLY A 180 -2.78 -2.00 8.35
CA GLY A 180 -4.14 -2.05 8.91
C GLY A 180 -5.17 -2.03 7.79
N ILE A 181 -6.21 -2.85 7.91
CA ILE A 181 -7.40 -2.76 7.03
C ILE A 181 -8.49 -2.07 7.84
N SER A 182 -9.01 -0.95 7.35
CA SER A 182 -10.16 -0.31 8.01
C SER A 182 -11.45 -0.96 7.59
N ASP A 183 -11.55 -1.31 6.30
CA ASP A 183 -12.72 -1.92 5.68
C ASP A 183 -12.29 -2.86 4.55
N LEU A 184 -13.04 -3.95 4.37
CA LEU A 184 -12.91 -4.88 3.27
C LEU A 184 -14.26 -5.56 3.02
N ASP A 185 -14.74 -5.33 1.81
CA ASP A 185 -15.89 -5.95 1.17
C ASP A 185 -15.40 -7.00 0.18
N VAL A 186 -16.02 -8.19 0.16
CA VAL A 186 -15.85 -9.18 -0.92
C VAL A 186 -17.03 -10.14 -0.96
N ASP A 187 -17.44 -10.53 -2.16
CA ASP A 187 -18.32 -11.69 -2.38
C ASP A 187 -17.52 -12.84 -3.00
N VAL A 188 -17.70 -14.05 -2.45
CA VAL A 188 -17.14 -15.31 -2.93
C VAL A 188 -18.28 -16.06 -3.61
N ASP A 189 -18.61 -15.61 -4.82
CA ASP A 189 -19.80 -15.99 -5.60
C ASP A 189 -20.04 -17.50 -5.68
N PHE A 190 -18.99 -18.30 -5.95
CA PHE A 190 -19.12 -19.75 -6.12
C PHE A 190 -19.53 -20.50 -4.82
N LEU A 191 -19.38 -19.87 -3.65
CA LEU A 191 -19.85 -20.38 -2.37
C LEU A 191 -21.12 -19.65 -1.87
N GLY A 192 -21.51 -18.56 -2.53
CA GLY A 192 -22.58 -17.67 -2.06
C GLY A 192 -22.29 -17.01 -0.72
N ILE A 193 -21.00 -16.82 -0.37
CA ILE A 193 -20.56 -16.18 0.87
C ILE A 193 -20.22 -14.72 0.57
N GLY A 194 -20.67 -13.79 1.40
CA GLY A 194 -20.25 -12.39 1.36
C GLY A 194 -19.65 -11.97 2.69
N ILE A 195 -18.62 -11.14 2.64
CA ILE A 195 -17.98 -10.48 3.78
C ILE A 195 -18.19 -8.97 3.62
N ARG A 196 -18.56 -8.28 4.68
CA ARG A 196 -18.71 -6.82 4.73
C ARG A 196 -18.14 -6.25 6.02
N ASP A 197 -17.69 -5.00 5.95
CA ASP A 197 -17.15 -4.25 7.09
C ASP A 197 -15.97 -5.01 7.76
N LEU A 198 -15.06 -5.63 6.99
CA LEU A 198 -13.91 -6.36 7.55
C LEU A 198 -12.78 -5.40 7.92
N GLN A 199 -12.54 -5.27 9.21
CA GLN A 199 -11.46 -4.50 9.81
C GLN A 199 -10.38 -5.44 10.36
N MET A 200 -9.11 -5.11 10.12
CA MET A 200 -7.93 -5.77 10.68
C MET A 200 -7.01 -4.72 11.29
N THR A 201 -6.79 -4.81 12.59
CA THR A 201 -5.97 -3.90 13.39
C THR A 201 -4.92 -4.66 14.17
N LYS A 202 -4.08 -3.97 14.94
CA LYS A 202 -3.15 -4.61 15.87
C LYS A 202 -3.88 -5.48 16.90
N ASN A 203 -3.24 -6.54 17.38
CA ASN A 203 -3.69 -7.43 18.48
C ASN A 203 -3.80 -6.78 19.88
N THR A 204 -3.92 -5.46 19.94
CA THR A 204 -4.14 -4.71 21.19
C THR A 204 -5.16 -3.59 20.98
N TYR A 205 -5.99 -3.67 19.95
CA TYR A 205 -6.89 -2.59 19.53
C TYR A 205 -8.24 -2.71 20.22
N LEU A 206 -8.76 -3.95 20.36
CA LEU A 206 -10.05 -4.20 20.99
C LEU A 206 -10.03 -3.82 22.48
N GLU A 207 -8.94 -4.07 23.21
CA GLU A 207 -8.81 -3.65 24.61
C GLU A 207 -8.68 -2.13 24.75
N LYS A 208 -8.17 -1.42 23.74
CA LYS A 208 -8.14 0.05 23.70
C LYS A 208 -9.52 0.63 23.46
N VAL A 209 -10.30 0.03 22.54
CA VAL A 209 -11.70 0.40 22.30
C VAL A 209 -12.54 0.16 23.57
N ALA A 210 -12.40 -1.00 24.21
CA ALA A 210 -13.05 -1.30 25.49
C ALA A 210 -12.56 -0.38 26.63
N GLY A 211 -11.27 -0.02 26.65
CA GLY A 211 -10.69 0.95 27.56
C GLY A 211 -11.32 2.33 27.43
N LYS A 212 -11.48 2.83 26.19
CA LYS A 212 -12.16 4.11 25.87
C LYS A 212 -13.54 4.19 26.52
N ALA A 213 -14.33 3.12 26.39
CA ALA A 213 -15.69 3.02 26.92
C ALA A 213 -15.78 3.03 28.47
N THR A 214 -14.67 2.79 29.18
CA THR A 214 -14.58 2.83 30.65
C THR A 214 -13.82 4.04 31.19
N GLY A 215 -13.42 4.98 30.32
CA GLY A 215 -12.68 6.19 30.69
C GLY A 215 -11.15 6.05 30.66
N GLY A 216 -10.63 4.96 30.11
CA GLY A 216 -9.21 4.83 29.75
C GLY A 216 -8.89 5.51 28.43
N SER A 217 -7.60 5.54 28.06
CA SER A 217 -7.16 5.99 26.73
C SER A 217 -7.70 5.05 25.65
N GLY A 218 -8.30 5.62 24.60
CA GLY A 218 -8.73 4.87 23.43
C GLY A 218 -7.58 4.43 22.51
N PRO A 219 -7.90 3.79 21.37
CA PRO A 219 -6.88 3.43 20.38
C PRO A 219 -6.27 4.68 19.77
N SER A 220 -5.00 4.57 19.40
CA SER A 220 -4.23 5.56 18.64
C SER A 220 -3.95 5.04 17.23
N ILE A 221 -3.44 5.89 16.35
CA ILE A 221 -3.05 5.46 14.98
C ILE A 221 -1.92 4.41 14.98
N LEU A 222 -1.18 4.27 16.08
CA LEU A 222 -0.16 3.23 16.29
C LEU A 222 -0.75 1.87 16.72
N ASP A 223 -2.05 1.81 17.04
CA ASP A 223 -2.81 0.59 17.32
C ASP A 223 -3.60 0.13 16.07
N ALA A 224 -3.68 0.95 15.01
CA ALA A 224 -4.48 0.71 13.81
C ALA A 224 -3.92 -0.37 12.87
N ALA A 225 -2.62 -0.66 12.93
CA ALA A 225 -1.93 -1.56 12.01
C ALA A 225 -1.34 -2.77 12.73
N ALA A 226 -1.55 -3.95 12.17
CA ALA A 226 -0.92 -5.20 12.59
C ALA A 226 0.52 -5.28 12.09
N ASP A 227 1.34 -6.03 12.81
CA ASP A 227 2.70 -6.38 12.40
C ASP A 227 2.67 -7.69 11.58
N ILE A 228 3.24 -7.67 10.38
CA ILE A 228 3.39 -8.84 9.50
C ILE A 228 4.84 -8.94 9.03
N THR A 229 5.51 -10.04 9.37
CA THR A 229 6.88 -10.34 8.91
C THR A 229 6.91 -11.70 8.21
N LEU A 230 7.35 -11.72 6.95
CA LEU A 230 7.49 -12.94 6.15
C LEU A 230 8.83 -13.01 5.41
N ASP A 231 9.28 -14.22 5.16
CA ASP A 231 10.50 -14.52 4.40
C ASP A 231 10.16 -15.21 3.09
N VAL A 232 10.75 -14.72 1.99
CA VAL A 232 10.70 -15.31 0.65
C VAL A 232 12.10 -15.77 0.26
N TYR A 233 12.30 -17.07 0.03
CA TYR A 233 13.61 -17.65 -0.24
C TYR A 233 13.50 -18.97 -1.02
N LYS A 234 14.63 -19.55 -1.43
CA LYS A 234 14.67 -20.86 -2.11
C LYS A 234 14.76 -22.00 -1.09
N ASP A 235 13.89 -23.01 -1.21
CA ASP A 235 13.88 -24.19 -0.33
C ASP A 235 13.44 -25.46 -1.09
N GLN A 236 13.30 -26.58 -0.39
CA GLN A 236 12.74 -27.83 -0.92
C GLN A 236 11.21 -27.91 -0.74
N ARG A 237 10.55 -28.66 -1.63
CA ARG A 237 9.14 -29.05 -1.49
C ARG A 237 8.96 -29.89 -0.23
N PHE A 238 7.83 -29.75 0.48
CA PHE A 238 7.57 -30.54 1.70
C PHE A 238 7.59 -32.04 1.41
N GLY A 239 8.58 -32.75 1.97
CA GLY A 239 8.73 -34.20 1.82
C GLY A 239 9.39 -34.67 0.52
N SER A 240 9.92 -33.77 -0.31
CA SER A 240 10.75 -34.13 -1.47
C SER A 240 12.11 -33.41 -1.40
N THR A 241 13.02 -33.78 -2.30
CA THR A 241 14.28 -33.06 -2.52
C THR A 241 14.19 -31.97 -3.59
N ASP A 242 13.08 -31.93 -4.34
CA ASP A 242 12.86 -30.98 -5.44
C ASP A 242 12.75 -29.54 -4.92
N GLU A 243 13.09 -28.57 -5.78
CA GLU A 243 13.11 -27.16 -5.42
C GLU A 243 11.71 -26.51 -5.42
N ALA A 244 11.56 -25.46 -4.61
CA ALA A 244 10.38 -24.61 -4.50
C ALA A 244 10.77 -23.18 -4.08
N LEU A 245 9.88 -22.23 -4.38
CA LEU A 245 9.86 -20.93 -3.72
C LEU A 245 9.21 -21.10 -2.33
N ALA A 246 9.94 -20.81 -1.27
CA ALA A 246 9.41 -20.73 0.08
C ALA A 246 8.82 -19.34 0.34
N ILE A 247 7.67 -19.32 1.03
CA ILE A 247 7.13 -18.14 1.70
C ILE A 247 6.78 -18.58 3.12
N ASP A 248 7.57 -18.14 4.10
CA ASP A 248 7.40 -18.51 5.51
C ASP A 248 7.02 -17.28 6.34
N LEU A 249 5.86 -17.36 7.00
CA LEU A 249 5.33 -16.30 7.85
C LEU A 249 5.94 -16.45 9.25
N GLN A 250 6.78 -15.49 9.63
CA GLN A 250 7.44 -15.47 10.93
C GLN A 250 6.48 -14.98 12.02
N GLN A 251 5.75 -13.90 11.73
CA GLN A 251 4.79 -13.31 12.66
C GLN A 251 3.61 -12.67 11.91
N PHE A 252 2.41 -12.90 12.43
CA PHE A 252 1.21 -12.11 12.16
C PHE A 252 0.35 -12.13 13.42
N ASP A 253 0.22 -10.98 14.08
CA ASP A 253 -0.63 -10.80 15.26
C ASP A 253 -1.60 -9.63 15.04
N ALA A 254 -2.90 -9.90 15.08
CA ALA A 254 -3.96 -8.94 14.77
C ALA A 254 -5.21 -9.10 15.64
N ASP A 255 -6.00 -8.04 15.70
CA ASP A 255 -7.43 -8.12 16.00
C ASP A 255 -8.19 -8.03 14.67
N MET A 256 -9.31 -8.75 14.54
CA MET A 256 -10.18 -8.66 13.37
C MET A 256 -11.65 -8.51 13.77
N LYS A 257 -12.38 -7.70 13.02
CA LYS A 257 -13.84 -7.57 13.07
C LYS A 257 -14.40 -7.76 11.67
N ILE A 258 -15.56 -8.37 11.55
CA ILE A 258 -16.38 -8.43 10.33
C ILE A 258 -17.77 -7.99 10.75
N GLY A 259 -18.26 -6.86 10.24
CA GLY A 259 -19.58 -6.35 10.59
C GLY A 259 -20.70 -7.27 10.10
N GLN A 260 -20.56 -7.88 8.92
CA GLN A 260 -21.57 -8.79 8.38
C GLN A 260 -20.95 -9.96 7.61
N VAL A 261 -21.39 -11.18 7.94
CA VAL A 261 -21.19 -12.38 7.12
C VAL A 261 -22.51 -12.69 6.44
N LEU A 262 -22.49 -12.77 5.10
CA LEU A 262 -23.63 -13.11 4.26
C LEU A 262 -23.50 -14.57 3.80
N VAL A 263 -24.60 -15.33 3.80
CA VAL A 263 -24.70 -16.65 3.18
C VAL A 263 -25.97 -16.70 2.33
N GLY A 264 -25.83 -16.96 1.03
CA GLY A 264 -26.94 -16.86 0.07
C GLY A 264 -27.56 -15.45 0.02
N GLY A 265 -26.74 -14.41 0.22
CA GLY A 265 -27.19 -13.02 0.35
C GLY A 265 -27.93 -12.68 1.65
N THR A 266 -28.06 -13.62 2.60
CA THR A 266 -28.68 -13.38 3.91
C THR A 266 -27.60 -13.15 4.97
N ASN A 267 -27.66 -12.03 5.68
CA ASN A 267 -26.78 -11.76 6.83
C ASN A 267 -27.06 -12.76 7.97
N ILE A 268 -26.02 -13.49 8.40
CA ILE A 268 -26.07 -14.50 9.47
C ILE A 268 -25.44 -14.03 10.80
N GLY A 269 -24.85 -12.83 10.84
CA GLY A 269 -24.22 -12.23 12.01
C GLY A 269 -22.89 -11.54 11.71
N SER A 270 -22.29 -10.96 12.74
CA SER A 270 -20.92 -10.43 12.74
C SER A 270 -19.91 -11.46 13.29
N LEU A 271 -18.62 -11.25 13.04
CA LEU A 271 -17.52 -12.00 13.65
C LEU A 271 -16.52 -11.04 14.30
N THR A 272 -15.95 -11.44 15.44
CA THR A 272 -14.75 -10.82 16.03
C THR A 272 -13.73 -11.92 16.30
N LEU A 273 -12.48 -11.68 15.92
CA LEU A 273 -11.31 -12.44 16.34
C LEU A 273 -10.45 -11.50 17.19
N ASP A 274 -10.30 -11.87 18.45
CA ASP A 274 -9.59 -11.12 19.48
C ASP A 274 -8.25 -11.82 19.74
N ASN A 275 -7.13 -11.10 19.67
CA ASN A 275 -5.79 -11.65 19.82
C ASN A 275 -5.50 -12.83 18.84
N LEU A 276 -5.82 -12.66 17.55
CA LEU A 276 -5.45 -13.63 16.51
C LEU A 276 -3.92 -13.64 16.34
N SER A 277 -3.31 -14.82 16.50
CA SER A 277 -1.88 -15.04 16.27
C SER A 277 -1.68 -16.17 15.28
N VAL A 278 -0.94 -15.91 14.20
CA VAL A 278 -0.59 -16.90 13.17
C VAL A 278 0.93 -17.01 13.08
N GLN A 279 1.44 -18.18 13.47
CA GLN A 279 2.87 -18.47 13.59
C GLN A 279 3.19 -19.83 12.96
N ASN A 280 4.44 -20.04 12.52
CA ASN A 280 4.92 -21.29 11.91
C ASN A 280 4.20 -21.68 10.60
N THR A 281 3.49 -20.74 9.96
CA THR A 281 2.84 -20.95 8.65
C THR A 281 3.90 -20.91 7.56
N ARG A 282 3.98 -22.00 6.80
CA ARG A 282 5.01 -22.20 5.77
C ARG A 282 4.38 -22.63 4.46
N MET A 283 4.71 -21.95 3.37
CA MET A 283 4.20 -22.21 2.03
C MET A 283 5.36 -22.58 1.09
N ARG A 284 5.15 -23.58 0.22
CA ARG A 284 6.11 -23.94 -0.83
C ARG A 284 5.38 -23.89 -2.17
N ILE A 285 5.76 -22.95 -3.03
CA ILE A 285 5.18 -22.73 -4.35
C ILE A 285 6.11 -23.35 -5.40
N TYR A 286 5.55 -24.16 -6.30
CA TYR A 286 6.28 -24.83 -7.37
C TYR A 286 5.33 -25.21 -8.51
N GLY A 287 5.87 -25.30 -9.73
CA GLY A 287 5.13 -25.78 -10.88
C GLY A 287 4.92 -27.30 -10.89
N HIS A 288 3.90 -27.72 -11.62
CA HIS A 288 3.62 -29.10 -12.01
C HIS A 288 3.83 -29.26 -13.53
N ASP A 289 4.02 -30.50 -13.98
CA ASP A 289 4.07 -30.93 -15.39
C ASP A 289 2.77 -31.69 -15.75
#